data_AF-A0A965DF83-F1
#
_entry.id   AF-A0A965DF83-F1
#
_cell.length_a   1.000
_cell.length_b   1.000
_cell.length_c   1.000
_cell.angle_alpha   90.00
_cell.angle_beta   90.00
_cell.angle_gamma   90.00
#
_symmetry.space_group_name_H-M   'P 1'
#
loop_
_entity.id
_entity.type
_entity.pdbx_description
1 polymer ?
#
loop_
_entity_poly.entity_id
_entity_poly.type
_entity_poly.pdbx_seq_one_letter_code
_entity_poly.pdbx_strand_id
1 'polypeptide(L)'
;MKCYIFFFILSFFSLFGYEHTVSIAAIFQNEAPYMKEWIEYHLAVGVDHFYLTNNRSEDDYLKVLKPYIDHGIVDLFHLDTAPTSEKDWIKVQQTAYLNTGVFARGKTKWMAFIDLDEFIFPVKHLNVKNFLKKYDRWPSICINWLEFGTSNIVGRPLARLLMLENCTVSIANRSTKDLKAECLQADIIISATGVAGLIKKDMVKKDAIVIDVGINRINLDGGKSKLVGDVDFESVKEIASAITPVPGGVGPMTIAY
;
A
#
# COMPACT_ATOMS: atom_id res chain seq x y z
N MET A 1 11.64 -3.79 5.96
CA MET A 1 11.38 -4.98 6.82
C MET A 1 10.38 -5.85 6.07
N LYS A 2 10.30 -7.18 6.22
CA LYS A 2 9.23 -7.93 5.54
C LYS A 2 7.97 -7.89 6.42
N CYS A 3 7.02 -7.01 6.11
CA CYS A 3 5.67 -7.14 6.64
C CYS A 3 5.04 -8.40 6.05
N TYR A 4 4.55 -9.27 6.92
CA TYR A 4 3.87 -10.50 6.57
C TYR A 4 2.44 -10.38 7.12
N ILE A 5 1.45 -10.29 6.24
CA ILE A 5 0.06 -10.43 6.68
C ILE A 5 -0.14 -11.89 7.07
N PHE A 6 -0.11 -12.15 8.36
CA PHE A 6 -0.53 -13.41 8.92
C PHE A 6 -2.05 -13.39 9.09
N PHE A 7 -2.70 -14.51 8.80
CA PHE A 7 -4.02 -14.79 9.33
C PHE A 7 -3.93 -16.01 10.25
N PHE A 8 -4.37 -15.90 11.50
CA PHE A 8 -4.43 -17.03 12.43
C PHE A 8 -5.88 -17.47 12.64
N ILE A 9 -6.15 -18.77 12.50
CA ILE A 9 -7.33 -19.42 13.07
C ILE A 9 -6.97 -19.95 14.45
N LEU A 10 -7.69 -19.49 15.46
CA LEU A 10 -7.60 -20.01 16.82
C LEU A 10 -8.54 -21.22 16.97
N SER A 11 -8.19 -22.32 16.30
CA SER A 11 -9.03 -23.53 16.24
C SER A 11 -8.94 -24.37 17.51
N PHE A 12 -9.76 -24.03 18.50
CA PHE A 12 -10.52 -25.05 19.21
C PHE A 12 -11.97 -24.95 18.72
N PHE A 13 -12.65 -26.08 18.55
CA PHE A 13 -14.06 -26.10 18.15
C PHE A 13 -14.90 -25.38 19.22
N SER A 14 -15.28 -24.13 18.94
CA SER A 14 -16.31 -23.45 19.70
C SER A 14 -17.66 -24.08 19.36
N LEU A 15 -18.38 -24.53 20.39
CA LEU A 15 -19.78 -24.99 20.28
C LEU A 15 -20.74 -23.84 19.96
N PHE A 16 -20.27 -22.60 20.04
CA PHE A 16 -20.97 -21.38 19.64
C PHE A 16 -20.25 -20.75 18.44
N GLY A 17 -20.99 -20.11 17.53
CA GLY A 17 -20.39 -19.43 16.38
C GLY A 17 -19.43 -18.32 16.78
N TYR A 18 -18.52 -17.95 15.87
CA TYR A 18 -17.68 -16.77 16.02
C TYR A 18 -18.54 -15.50 16.01
N GLU A 19 -18.21 -14.53 16.86
CA GLU A 19 -18.80 -13.18 16.90
C GLU A 19 -18.52 -12.43 15.59
N HIS A 20 -17.32 -12.58 15.05
CA HIS A 20 -16.86 -11.91 13.82
C HIS A 20 -16.28 -12.91 12.81
N THR A 21 -16.63 -12.77 11.53
CA THR A 21 -16.09 -13.65 10.48
C THR A 21 -14.71 -13.20 10.03
N VAL A 22 -14.51 -11.89 9.86
CA VAL A 22 -13.22 -11.28 9.47
C VAL A 22 -12.99 -10.04 10.31
N SER A 23 -11.83 -9.95 10.94
CA SER A 23 -11.43 -8.76 11.71
C SER A 23 -10.04 -8.30 11.32
N ILE A 24 -9.73 -7.03 11.56
CA ILE A 24 -8.38 -6.48 11.43
C ILE A 24 -7.83 -6.14 12.80
N ALA A 25 -6.58 -6.48 13.06
CA ALA A 25 -5.77 -5.96 14.15
C ALA A 25 -4.70 -5.02 13.59
N ALA A 26 -4.60 -3.82 14.14
CA ALA A 26 -3.67 -2.78 13.68
C ALA A 26 -3.11 -1.98 14.87
N ILE A 27 -1.94 -1.37 14.68
CA ILE A 27 -1.35 -0.41 15.63
C ILE A 27 -1.22 0.93 14.93
N PHE A 28 -1.65 2.02 15.56
CA PHE A 28 -1.71 3.34 14.95
C PHE A 28 -1.00 4.42 15.77
N GLN A 29 -0.44 5.42 15.10
CA GLN A 29 0.11 6.63 15.74
C GLN A 29 -0.12 7.90 14.90
N ASN A 30 -0.97 8.81 15.38
CA ASN A 30 -1.30 10.09 14.72
C ASN A 30 -1.99 9.97 13.35
N GLU A 31 -2.94 9.04 13.24
CA GLU A 31 -3.56 8.61 11.97
C GLU A 31 -5.03 9.03 11.83
N ALA A 32 -5.55 9.85 12.75
CA ALA A 32 -6.95 10.31 12.76
C ALA A 32 -7.44 10.93 11.43
N PRO A 33 -6.63 11.65 10.62
CA PRO A 33 -7.11 12.26 9.38
C PRO A 33 -7.69 11.27 8.35
N TYR A 34 -7.15 10.05 8.25
CA TYR A 34 -7.55 9.03 7.26
C TYR A 34 -8.17 7.77 7.90
N MET A 35 -7.98 7.56 9.20
CA MET A 35 -8.56 6.45 9.97
C MET A 35 -10.08 6.24 9.73
N LYS A 36 -10.86 7.31 9.54
CA LYS A 36 -12.29 7.18 9.21
C LYS A 36 -12.49 6.45 7.88
N GLU A 37 -11.80 6.88 6.83
CA GLU A 37 -11.94 6.34 5.47
C GLU A 37 -11.45 4.90 5.42
N TRP A 38 -10.32 4.61 6.08
CA TRP A 38 -9.77 3.27 6.20
C TRP A 38 -10.74 2.28 6.88
N ILE A 39 -11.43 2.67 7.96
CA ILE A 39 -12.45 1.83 8.62
C ILE A 39 -13.64 1.59 7.68
N GLU A 40 -14.21 2.65 7.10
CA GLU A 40 -15.41 2.58 6.26
C GLU A 40 -15.18 1.76 4.98
N TYR A 41 -14.01 1.91 4.36
CA TYR A 41 -13.57 1.08 3.25
C TYR A 41 -13.52 -0.41 3.65
N HIS A 42 -12.90 -0.72 4.79
CA HIS A 42 -12.73 -2.11 5.22
C HIS A 42 -14.06 -2.78 5.60
N LEU A 43 -14.99 -2.02 6.20
CA LEU A 43 -16.39 -2.44 6.36
C LEU A 43 -17.05 -2.74 5.01
N ALA A 44 -16.89 -1.86 4.01
CA ALA A 44 -17.48 -2.03 2.68
C ALA A 44 -16.95 -3.28 1.93
N VAL A 45 -15.66 -3.63 2.09
CA VAL A 45 -15.10 -4.89 1.54
C VAL A 45 -15.33 -6.12 2.43
N GLY A 46 -16.12 -5.98 3.50
CA GLY A 46 -16.64 -7.08 4.31
C GLY A 46 -15.74 -7.52 5.48
N VAL A 47 -15.01 -6.60 6.09
CA VAL A 47 -14.50 -6.76 7.46
C VAL A 47 -15.66 -6.50 8.44
N ASP A 48 -15.70 -7.25 9.54
CA ASP A 48 -16.72 -7.14 10.59
C ASP A 48 -16.31 -6.23 11.75
N HIS A 49 -15.03 -6.25 12.12
CA HIS A 49 -14.56 -5.70 13.40
C HIS A 49 -13.08 -5.30 13.35
N PHE A 50 -12.69 -4.38 14.23
CA PHE A 50 -11.33 -3.85 14.30
C PHE A 50 -10.81 -3.88 15.75
N TYR A 51 -9.60 -4.40 15.93
CA TYR A 51 -8.86 -4.39 17.18
C TYR A 51 -7.70 -3.40 17.04
N LEU A 52 -7.93 -2.14 17.40
CA LEU A 52 -7.00 -1.04 17.15
C LEU A 52 -6.18 -0.76 18.40
N THR A 53 -4.86 -0.67 18.26
CA THR A 53 -3.95 -0.37 19.38
C THR A 53 -3.33 1.00 19.20
N ASN A 54 -3.64 1.94 20.09
CA ASN A 54 -3.04 3.27 20.06
C ASN A 54 -1.58 3.23 20.57
N ASN A 55 -0.64 3.50 19.67
CA ASN A 55 0.75 3.80 19.98
C ASN A 55 0.91 5.30 20.31
N ARG A 56 0.33 5.72 21.43
CA ARG A 56 0.57 7.04 22.06
C ARG A 56 0.36 8.23 21.09
N SER A 57 -0.74 8.20 20.33
CA SER A 57 -1.16 9.30 19.47
C SER A 57 -1.47 10.57 20.27
N GLU A 58 -1.11 11.72 19.69
CA GLU A 58 -1.29 13.08 20.20
C GLU A 58 -2.42 13.84 19.46
N ASP A 59 -3.06 13.19 18.48
CA ASP A 59 -4.14 13.74 17.67
C ASP A 59 -5.56 13.39 18.19
N ASP A 60 -6.58 13.86 17.47
CA ASP A 60 -8.01 13.70 17.81
C ASP A 60 -8.57 12.28 17.52
N TYR A 61 -7.75 11.22 17.49
CA TYR A 61 -8.19 9.86 17.10
C TYR A 61 -9.44 9.36 17.86
N LEU A 62 -9.60 9.69 19.15
CA LEU A 62 -10.79 9.31 19.93
C LEU A 62 -12.08 9.90 19.35
N LYS A 63 -12.04 11.11 18.78
CA LYS A 63 -13.19 11.75 18.13
C LYS A 63 -13.62 10.99 16.87
N VAL A 64 -12.66 10.38 16.18
CA VAL A 64 -12.88 9.55 14.98
C VAL A 64 -13.36 8.15 15.37
N LEU A 65 -12.76 7.53 16.39
CA LEU A 65 -13.08 6.17 16.80
C LEU A 65 -14.37 6.04 17.61
N LYS A 66 -14.79 7.08 18.37
CA LYS A 66 -15.93 6.98 19.29
C LYS A 66 -17.19 6.38 18.66
N PRO A 67 -17.65 6.79 17.45
CA PRO A 67 -18.84 6.19 16.85
C PRO A 67 -18.69 4.67 16.62
N TYR A 68 -17.52 4.20 16.19
CA TYR A 68 -17.27 2.77 15.95
C TYR A 68 -17.13 1.98 17.25
N ILE A 69 -16.56 2.57 18.29
CA ILE A 69 -16.51 1.99 19.65
C ILE A 69 -17.92 1.89 20.23
N ASP A 70 -18.73 2.95 20.14
CA ASP A 70 -20.11 2.99 20.63
C ASP A 70 -21.01 1.92 19.97
N HIS A 71 -20.75 1.58 18.70
CA HIS A 71 -21.46 0.54 17.95
C HIS A 71 -20.84 -0.86 18.08
N GLY A 72 -19.76 -1.04 18.84
CA GLY A 72 -19.07 -2.33 19.00
C GLY A 72 -18.38 -2.83 17.73
N ILE A 73 -17.95 -1.93 16.85
CA ILE A 73 -17.18 -2.20 15.62
C ILE A 73 -15.66 -2.11 15.88
N VAL A 74 -15.25 -1.36 16.91
CA VAL A 74 -13.86 -1.17 17.31
C VAL A 74 -13.68 -1.54 18.79
N ASP A 75 -12.81 -2.50 19.06
CA ASP A 75 -12.13 -2.62 20.36
C ASP A 75 -10.85 -1.78 20.33
N LEU A 76 -10.70 -0.85 21.27
CA LEU A 76 -9.54 0.04 21.38
C LEU A 76 -8.64 -0.39 22.54
N PHE A 77 -7.35 -0.59 22.24
CA PHE A 77 -6.27 -0.86 23.20
C PHE A 77 -5.26 0.29 23.20
N HIS A 78 -4.40 0.32 24.21
CA HIS A 78 -3.31 1.31 24.33
C HIS A 78 -2.00 0.58 24.61
N LEU A 79 -0.87 1.10 24.11
CA LEU A 79 0.45 0.58 24.47
C LEU A 79 0.88 1.09 25.84
N ASP A 80 0.99 0.17 26.81
CA ASP A 80 1.45 0.47 28.18
C ASP A 80 2.95 0.79 28.27
N THR A 81 3.73 0.43 27.25
CA THR A 81 5.21 0.57 27.24
C THR A 81 5.69 1.29 25.99
N ALA A 82 6.49 2.34 26.19
CA ALA A 82 7.19 3.02 25.10
C ALA A 82 8.44 2.22 24.68
N PRO A 83 8.73 2.08 23.37
CA PRO A 83 9.97 1.46 22.92
C PRO A 83 11.18 2.31 23.33
N THR A 84 12.15 1.69 24.01
CA THR A 84 13.42 2.32 24.42
C THR A 84 14.43 2.46 23.28
N SER A 85 14.20 1.75 22.17
CA SER A 85 14.97 1.85 20.93
C SER A 85 14.16 1.32 19.75
N GLU A 86 14.58 1.64 18.52
CA GLU A 86 14.00 1.07 17.29
C GLU A 86 14.05 -0.48 17.29
N LYS A 87 15.06 -1.09 17.92
CA LYS A 87 15.16 -2.56 18.06
C LYS A 87 14.17 -3.14 19.07
N ASP A 88 13.68 -2.33 20.01
CA ASP A 88 12.66 -2.75 20.97
C ASP A 88 11.25 -2.61 20.41
N TRP A 89 11.03 -1.74 19.40
CA TRP A 89 9.73 -1.61 18.72
C TRP A 89 9.18 -2.95 18.21
N ILE A 90 10.03 -3.79 17.60
CA ILE A 90 9.62 -5.11 17.10
C ILE A 90 9.00 -5.96 18.23
N LYS A 91 9.55 -5.90 19.45
CA LYS A 91 9.01 -6.65 20.61
C LYS A 91 7.69 -6.05 21.08
N VAL A 92 7.59 -4.72 21.12
CA VAL A 92 6.35 -4.00 21.51
C VAL A 92 5.22 -4.32 20.53
N GLN A 93 5.47 -4.19 19.22
CA GLN A 93 4.53 -4.54 18.15
C GLN A 93 4.10 -6.02 18.22
N GLN A 94 5.05 -6.95 18.37
CA GLN A 94 4.73 -8.38 18.53
C GLN A 94 3.90 -8.65 19.77
N THR A 95 4.19 -7.99 20.90
CA THR A 95 3.44 -8.16 22.15
C THR A 95 2.01 -7.63 22.02
N ALA A 96 1.81 -6.47 21.38
CA ALA A 96 0.49 -5.92 21.10
C ALA A 96 -0.35 -6.87 20.22
N TYR A 97 0.20 -7.32 19.09
CA TYR A 97 -0.50 -8.26 18.20
C TYR A 97 -0.78 -9.63 18.85
N LEU A 98 0.12 -10.13 19.72
CA LEU A 98 -0.12 -11.33 20.52
C LEU A 98 -1.26 -11.12 21.54
N ASN A 99 -1.27 -10.00 22.26
CA ASN A 99 -2.32 -9.68 23.22
C ASN A 99 -3.69 -9.56 22.54
N THR A 100 -3.76 -8.87 21.39
CA THR A 100 -4.96 -8.79 20.54
C THR A 100 -5.41 -10.17 20.06
N GLY A 101 -4.48 -11.02 19.61
CA GLY A 101 -4.77 -12.40 19.23
C GLY A 101 -5.32 -13.26 20.39
N VAL A 102 -4.85 -13.05 21.61
CA VAL A 102 -5.38 -13.70 22.82
C VAL A 102 -6.78 -13.17 23.16
N PHE A 103 -7.01 -11.86 23.07
CA PHE A 103 -8.33 -11.25 23.35
C PHE A 103 -9.41 -11.65 22.33
N ALA A 104 -9.05 -11.70 21.05
CA ALA A 104 -9.97 -12.09 19.97
C ALA A 104 -10.21 -13.61 19.87
N ARG A 105 -9.59 -14.42 20.76
CA ARG A 105 -9.66 -15.88 20.74
C ARG A 105 -11.09 -16.38 20.93
N GLY A 106 -11.60 -17.10 19.93
CA GLY A 106 -12.97 -17.61 19.91
C GLY A 106 -14.01 -16.59 19.43
N LYS A 107 -13.70 -15.28 19.47
CA LYS A 107 -14.54 -14.21 18.92
C LYS A 107 -14.41 -14.09 17.41
N THR A 108 -13.17 -14.08 16.91
CA THR A 108 -12.85 -13.87 15.50
C THR A 108 -12.49 -15.18 14.80
N LYS A 109 -13.07 -15.44 13.62
CA LYS A 109 -12.70 -16.58 12.77
C LYS A 109 -11.41 -16.34 11.98
N TRP A 110 -11.31 -15.19 11.30
CA TRP A 110 -10.16 -14.79 10.49
C TRP A 110 -9.66 -13.41 10.93
N MET A 111 -8.42 -13.32 11.41
CA MET A 111 -7.78 -12.06 11.83
C MET A 111 -6.72 -11.63 10.81
N ALA A 112 -6.83 -10.43 10.23
CA ALA A 112 -5.73 -9.80 9.50
C ALA A 112 -4.84 -9.01 10.47
N PHE A 113 -3.53 -9.01 10.26
CA PHE A 113 -2.61 -8.04 10.88
C PHE A 113 -2.08 -7.13 9.78
N ILE A 114 -2.50 -5.87 9.79
CA ILE A 114 -2.13 -4.84 8.82
C ILE A 114 -2.02 -3.48 9.52
N ASP A 115 -1.20 -2.59 8.97
CA ASP A 115 -1.03 -1.21 9.45
C ASP A 115 -2.10 -0.27 8.82
N LEU A 116 -2.25 0.96 9.30
CA LEU A 116 -3.43 1.81 9.02
C LEU A 116 -3.38 2.61 7.70
N ASP A 117 -2.31 2.45 6.94
CA ASP A 117 -2.13 2.87 5.55
C ASP A 117 -2.28 1.69 4.55
N GLU A 118 -2.55 0.49 5.04
CA GLU A 118 -2.63 -0.75 4.26
C GLU A 118 -4.09 -1.12 3.92
N PHE A 119 -4.36 -1.52 2.66
CA PHE A 119 -5.72 -1.78 2.17
C PHE A 119 -5.89 -3.21 1.61
N ILE A 120 -6.93 -3.91 2.06
CA ILE A 120 -7.32 -5.23 1.50
C ILE A 120 -8.30 -5.01 0.34
N PHE A 121 -7.88 -5.28 -0.91
CA PHE A 121 -8.72 -5.12 -2.11
C PHE A 121 -9.04 -6.47 -2.81
N PRO A 122 -10.27 -7.01 -2.68
CA PRO A 122 -10.69 -8.22 -3.38
C PRO A 122 -10.93 -8.03 -4.89
N VAL A 123 -9.89 -8.23 -5.73
CA VAL A 123 -10.02 -8.05 -7.20
C VAL A 123 -11.00 -9.03 -7.89
N LYS A 124 -11.06 -10.28 -7.42
CA LYS A 124 -11.80 -11.38 -8.09
C LYS A 124 -12.97 -11.95 -7.27
N HIS A 125 -13.34 -11.31 -6.17
CA HIS A 125 -14.38 -11.75 -5.22
C HIS A 125 -15.16 -10.54 -4.74
N LEU A 126 -16.46 -10.68 -4.48
CA LEU A 126 -17.31 -9.55 -4.05
C LEU A 126 -16.89 -8.92 -2.71
N ASN A 127 -16.23 -9.70 -1.83
CA ASN A 127 -15.74 -9.24 -0.53
C ASN A 127 -14.67 -10.20 0.03
N VAL A 128 -13.98 -9.78 1.09
CA VAL A 128 -12.93 -10.54 1.77
C VAL A 128 -13.45 -11.87 2.31
N LYS A 129 -14.65 -11.90 2.88
CA LYS A 129 -15.28 -13.13 3.41
C LYS A 129 -15.41 -14.23 2.34
N ASN A 130 -15.88 -13.86 1.14
CA ASN A 130 -16.04 -14.78 0.03
C ASN A 130 -14.68 -15.27 -0.52
N PHE A 131 -13.65 -14.42 -0.52
CA PHE A 131 -12.28 -14.85 -0.79
C PHE A 131 -11.78 -15.87 0.25
N LEU A 132 -12.04 -15.65 1.53
CA LEU A 132 -11.53 -16.49 2.64
C LEU A 132 -12.22 -17.85 2.76
N LYS A 133 -13.51 -17.98 2.42
CA LYS A 133 -14.27 -19.25 2.46
C LYS A 133 -13.54 -20.44 1.81
N LYS A 134 -12.83 -20.22 0.68
CA LYS A 134 -12.08 -21.28 -0.02
C LYS A 134 -10.84 -21.78 0.73
N TYR A 135 -10.46 -21.09 1.81
CA TYR A 135 -9.35 -21.43 2.69
C TYR A 135 -9.79 -21.89 4.09
N ASP A 136 -11.09 -22.04 4.37
CA ASP A 136 -11.63 -22.44 5.69
C ASP A 136 -11.06 -23.75 6.27
N ARG A 137 -10.42 -24.59 5.43
CA ARG A 137 -9.70 -25.81 5.87
C ARG A 137 -8.28 -25.55 6.43
N TRP A 138 -7.74 -24.34 6.27
CA TRP A 138 -6.36 -24.00 6.61
C TRP A 138 -6.32 -23.13 7.86
N PRO A 139 -5.47 -23.43 8.86
CA PRO A 139 -5.40 -22.65 10.10
C PRO A 139 -4.74 -21.28 9.90
N SER A 140 -4.15 -21.03 8.73
CA SER A 140 -3.59 -19.75 8.36
C SER A 140 -3.48 -19.63 6.84
N ILE A 141 -3.50 -18.38 6.36
CA ILE A 141 -3.00 -18.04 5.03
C ILE A 141 -1.88 -17.01 5.19
N CYS A 142 -0.81 -17.17 4.42
CA CYS A 142 0.24 -16.17 4.27
C CYS A 142 0.03 -15.49 2.92
N ILE A 143 -0.25 -14.19 2.94
CA ILE A 143 -0.38 -13.39 1.72
C ILE A 143 0.99 -12.78 1.41
N ASN A 144 1.57 -13.14 0.27
CA ASN A 144 2.87 -12.62 -0.16
C ASN A 144 2.75 -11.15 -0.60
N TRP A 145 2.92 -10.26 0.38
CA TRP A 145 3.15 -8.82 0.23
C TRP A 145 4.23 -8.54 -0.82
N LEU A 146 4.06 -7.50 -1.63
CA LEU A 146 5.17 -6.91 -2.36
C LEU A 146 4.97 -5.39 -2.49
N GLU A 147 5.70 -4.64 -1.67
CA GLU A 147 5.81 -3.17 -1.70
C GLU A 147 6.53 -2.72 -2.96
N PHE A 148 6.35 -1.45 -3.30
CA PHE A 148 6.58 -1.04 -4.65
C PHE A 148 8.09 -0.99 -5.05
N GLY A 149 8.48 -0.68 -6.29
CA GLY A 149 9.82 -0.07 -6.48
C GLY A 149 11.11 -0.86 -6.75
N THR A 150 11.95 -0.37 -7.68
CA THR A 150 13.35 -0.85 -7.83
C THR A 150 14.21 -0.46 -6.62
N SER A 151 14.09 0.79 -6.15
CA SER A 151 14.07 1.17 -4.72
C SER A 151 12.65 0.95 -4.19
N ASN A 152 12.40 0.46 -2.97
CA ASN A 152 11.12 -0.17 -2.53
C ASN A 152 9.81 0.69 -2.52
N ILE A 153 9.57 1.64 -3.44
CA ILE A 153 8.39 2.55 -3.46
C ILE A 153 7.60 2.61 -4.81
N VAL A 154 8.18 2.40 -6.02
CA VAL A 154 7.43 2.48 -7.33
C VAL A 154 7.56 1.27 -8.31
N GLY A 155 8.63 1.14 -9.11
CA GLY A 155 8.89 0.05 -10.10
C GLY A 155 8.54 -1.45 -9.83
N ARG A 156 9.13 -2.17 -8.86
CA ARG A 156 9.15 -3.68 -8.80
C ARG A 156 7.77 -4.37 -8.88
N PRO A 157 6.69 -3.86 -8.27
CA PRO A 157 5.35 -4.41 -8.37
C PRO A 157 4.41 -3.55 -9.19
N LEU A 158 4.81 -2.37 -9.65
CA LEU A 158 4.16 -1.83 -10.85
C LEU A 158 4.35 -2.83 -11.99
N ALA A 159 5.56 -3.42 -12.10
CA ALA A 159 5.80 -4.59 -12.91
C ALA A 159 4.93 -5.81 -12.51
N ARG A 160 4.71 -6.09 -11.21
CA ARG A 160 3.83 -7.19 -10.75
C ARG A 160 2.35 -6.96 -11.10
N LEU A 161 1.83 -5.73 -11.01
CA LEU A 161 0.46 -5.39 -11.41
C LEU A 161 0.31 -5.55 -12.93
N LEU A 162 1.25 -5.02 -13.71
CA LEU A 162 1.29 -5.21 -15.16
C LEU A 162 1.35 -6.70 -15.53
N MET A 163 2.15 -7.52 -14.82
CA MET A 163 2.18 -8.97 -15.01
C MET A 163 0.87 -9.67 -14.59
N LEU A 164 0.14 -9.18 -13.58
CA LEU A 164 -1.18 -9.70 -13.18
C LEU A 164 -2.24 -9.42 -14.25
N GLU A 165 -2.12 -8.30 -14.97
CA GLU A 165 -2.91 -7.97 -16.16
C GLU A 165 -2.34 -8.59 -17.47
N ASN A 166 -1.42 -9.55 -17.35
CA ASN A 166 -0.81 -10.32 -18.44
C ASN A 166 0.10 -9.51 -19.39
N CYS A 167 0.59 -8.34 -18.99
CA CYS A 167 1.62 -7.62 -19.74
C CYS A 167 2.98 -8.34 -19.65
N THR A 168 3.72 -8.35 -20.75
CA THR A 168 5.17 -8.64 -20.74
C THR A 168 5.90 -7.42 -20.17
N VAL A 169 6.76 -7.62 -19.16
CA VAL A 169 7.43 -6.51 -18.47
C VAL A 169 8.95 -6.68 -18.44
N SER A 170 9.66 -5.67 -18.95
CA SER A 170 11.11 -5.49 -18.75
C SER A 170 11.36 -4.46 -17.64
N ILE A 171 12.33 -4.72 -16.76
CA ILE A 171 12.71 -3.79 -15.68
C ILE A 171 14.12 -3.26 -15.93
N ALA A 172 14.22 -1.98 -16.29
CA ALA A 172 15.49 -1.28 -16.43
C ALA A 172 15.93 -0.60 -15.12
N ASN A 173 17.24 -0.39 -14.97
CA ASN A 173 17.84 0.33 -13.84
C ASN A 173 19.23 0.89 -14.23
N ARG A 174 19.94 1.52 -13.28
CA ARG A 174 21.29 2.11 -13.50
C ARG A 174 22.37 1.16 -14.05
N SER A 175 22.16 -0.15 -13.99
CA SER A 175 23.07 -1.18 -14.51
C SER A 175 22.60 -1.80 -15.84
N THR A 176 21.47 -1.32 -16.40
CA THR A 176 21.05 -1.65 -17.77
C THR A 176 22.07 -1.10 -18.77
N LYS A 177 22.68 -1.98 -19.57
CA LYS A 177 23.78 -1.61 -20.48
C LYS A 177 23.36 -0.70 -21.62
N ASP A 178 22.16 -0.92 -22.17
CA ASP A 178 21.60 -0.12 -23.26
C ASP A 178 20.13 0.20 -22.93
N LEU A 179 19.93 1.24 -22.11
CA LEU A 179 18.60 1.71 -21.72
C LEU A 179 17.76 2.14 -22.93
N LYS A 180 18.40 2.67 -23.98
CA LYS A 180 17.72 3.13 -25.19
C LYS A 180 17.14 1.95 -25.98
N ALA A 181 17.90 0.87 -26.16
CA ALA A 181 17.40 -0.33 -26.82
C ALA A 181 16.20 -0.94 -26.08
N GLU A 182 16.21 -0.99 -24.75
CA GLU A 182 15.09 -1.46 -23.93
C GLU A 182 13.85 -0.56 -24.09
N CYS A 183 14.00 0.77 -23.99
CA CYS A 183 12.87 1.70 -24.14
C CYS A 183 12.24 1.64 -25.54
N LEU A 184 13.02 1.39 -26.60
CA LEU A 184 12.52 1.26 -27.97
C LEU A 184 11.68 0.00 -28.23
N GLN A 185 11.73 -1.01 -27.35
CA GLN A 185 10.84 -2.18 -27.42
C GLN A 185 9.47 -1.91 -26.75
N ALA A 186 9.38 -0.93 -25.85
CA ALA A 186 8.24 -0.76 -24.98
C ALA A 186 7.06 -0.03 -25.66
N ASP A 187 5.86 -0.61 -25.57
CA ASP A 187 4.59 0.06 -25.92
C ASP A 187 4.14 1.03 -24.81
N ILE A 188 4.56 0.78 -23.56
CA ILE A 188 4.33 1.64 -22.40
C ILE A 188 5.66 1.81 -21.65
N ILE A 189 6.12 3.05 -21.53
CA ILE A 189 7.30 3.42 -20.73
C ILE A 189 6.82 4.06 -19.43
N ILE A 190 7.30 3.57 -18.29
CA ILE A 190 7.04 4.17 -16.98
C ILE A 190 8.37 4.55 -16.32
N SER A 191 8.61 5.85 -16.15
CA SER A 191 9.85 6.37 -15.56
C SER A 191 9.64 6.77 -14.10
N ALA A 192 10.45 6.19 -13.22
CA ALA A 192 10.48 6.46 -11.78
C ALA A 192 11.94 6.39 -11.26
N THR A 193 12.81 7.11 -11.95
CA THR A 193 14.26 7.13 -11.78
C THR A 193 14.77 8.29 -10.92
N GLY A 194 14.05 9.43 -10.88
CA GLY A 194 14.50 10.62 -10.18
C GLY A 194 15.68 11.30 -10.86
N VAL A 195 15.70 11.28 -12.20
CA VAL A 195 16.77 11.83 -13.04
C VAL A 195 16.15 12.72 -14.11
N ALA A 196 16.26 14.04 -13.92
CA ALA A 196 15.59 15.04 -14.74
C ALA A 196 15.85 14.87 -16.24
N GLY A 197 14.80 14.59 -17.01
CA GLY A 197 14.86 14.47 -18.47
C GLY A 197 15.78 13.36 -18.99
N LEU A 198 15.97 12.26 -18.25
CA LEU A 198 16.67 11.05 -18.67
C LEU A 198 16.07 10.43 -19.95
N ILE A 199 14.75 10.32 -20.05
CA ILE A 199 14.08 9.71 -21.20
C ILE A 199 13.94 10.76 -22.31
N LYS A 200 14.54 10.49 -23.47
CA LYS A 200 14.57 11.38 -24.64
C LYS A 200 13.71 10.85 -25.80
N LYS A 201 13.31 11.75 -26.72
CA LYS A 201 12.52 11.42 -27.93
C LYS A 201 13.04 10.21 -28.71
N ASP A 202 14.35 10.07 -28.85
CA ASP A 202 14.99 8.98 -29.61
C ASP A 202 15.05 7.64 -28.86
N MET A 203 14.58 7.60 -27.60
CA MET A 203 14.39 6.39 -26.79
C MET A 203 12.94 5.89 -26.82
N VAL A 204 12.00 6.68 -27.33
CA VAL A 204 10.57 6.39 -27.28
C VAL A 204 10.09 5.81 -28.61
N LYS A 205 9.51 4.62 -28.56
CA LYS A 205 8.84 3.99 -29.71
C LYS A 205 7.67 4.87 -30.18
N LYS A 206 7.50 5.01 -31.49
CA LYS A 206 6.39 5.78 -32.06
C LYS A 206 5.04 5.24 -31.56
N ASP A 207 4.15 6.15 -31.18
CA ASP A 207 2.81 5.89 -30.68
C ASP A 207 2.76 5.15 -29.31
N ALA A 208 3.89 5.04 -28.59
CA ALA A 208 3.95 4.50 -27.23
C ALA A 208 3.34 5.44 -26.18
N ILE A 209 2.91 4.88 -25.06
CA ILE A 209 2.41 5.64 -23.89
C ILE A 209 3.57 5.89 -22.92
N VAL A 210 3.68 7.12 -22.39
CA VAL A 210 4.75 7.49 -21.46
C VAL A 210 4.17 8.02 -20.14
N ILE A 211 4.47 7.33 -19.04
CA ILE A 211 4.06 7.70 -17.68
C ILE A 211 5.31 8.16 -16.93
N ASP A 212 5.34 9.45 -16.58
CA ASP A 212 6.41 10.11 -15.85
C ASP A 212 6.02 10.28 -14.38
N VAL A 213 6.62 9.45 -13.53
CA VAL A 213 6.47 9.49 -12.06
C VAL A 213 7.56 10.37 -11.43
N GLY A 214 8.53 10.83 -12.21
CA GLY A 214 9.64 11.66 -11.72
C GLY A 214 9.16 13.01 -11.21
N ILE A 215 9.70 13.45 -10.07
CA ILE A 215 9.52 14.83 -9.56
C ILE A 215 10.90 15.36 -9.21
N ASN A 216 11.50 16.07 -10.17
CA ASN A 216 12.84 16.64 -10.06
C ASN A 216 12.74 18.17 -9.96
N ARG A 217 13.46 18.79 -9.03
CA ARG A 217 13.54 20.25 -8.91
C ARG A 217 14.80 20.76 -9.61
N ILE A 218 14.62 21.59 -10.64
CA ILE A 218 15.72 22.30 -11.31
C ILE A 218 15.72 23.78 -10.92
N ASN A 219 16.91 24.37 -10.85
CA ASN A 219 17.08 25.81 -10.65
C ASN A 219 17.02 26.54 -12.00
N LEU A 220 16.44 27.73 -11.99
CA LEU A 220 16.34 28.65 -13.12
C LEU A 220 17.08 29.95 -12.79
N ASP A 221 17.45 30.70 -13.82
CA ASP A 221 18.04 32.03 -13.67
C ASP A 221 17.14 32.96 -12.86
N GLY A 222 17.77 33.83 -12.05
CA GLY A 222 17.06 34.70 -11.11
C GLY A 222 16.55 33.99 -9.84
N GLY A 223 17.11 32.83 -9.48
CA GLY A 223 16.85 32.16 -8.21
C GLY A 223 15.49 31.44 -8.11
N LYS A 224 14.79 31.28 -9.23
CA LYS A 224 13.54 30.51 -9.31
C LYS A 224 13.84 29.02 -9.42
N SER A 225 12.87 28.16 -9.10
CA SER A 225 12.96 26.73 -9.36
C SER A 225 11.72 26.23 -10.10
N LYS A 226 11.90 25.19 -10.92
CA LYS A 226 10.85 24.53 -11.69
C LYS A 226 10.84 23.03 -11.34
N LEU A 227 9.65 22.44 -11.28
CA LEU A 227 9.50 20.99 -11.24
C LEU A 227 9.46 20.45 -12.67
N VAL A 228 10.23 19.40 -12.92
CA VAL A 228 10.31 18.66 -14.18
C VAL A 228 10.32 17.16 -13.88
N GLY A 229 9.88 16.36 -14.83
CA GLY A 229 9.86 14.91 -14.69
C GLY A 229 11.18 14.25 -15.06
N ASP A 230 11.16 12.94 -15.18
CA ASP A 230 12.27 12.16 -15.73
C ASP A 230 12.29 12.16 -17.27
N VAL A 231 11.21 12.60 -17.90
CA VAL A 231 11.04 12.60 -19.35
C VAL A 231 11.25 14.01 -19.90
N ASP A 232 11.91 14.11 -21.06
CA ASP A 232 11.96 15.33 -21.85
C ASP A 232 10.60 15.58 -22.53
N PHE A 233 9.66 16.12 -21.74
CA PHE A 233 8.23 16.18 -22.08
C PHE A 233 7.95 16.80 -23.45
N GLU A 234 8.56 17.94 -23.78
CA GLU A 234 8.28 18.64 -25.04
C GLU A 234 8.71 17.82 -26.27
N SER A 235 9.88 17.17 -26.22
CA SER A 235 10.37 16.37 -27.36
C SER A 235 9.67 15.01 -27.47
N VAL A 236 9.31 14.39 -26.34
CA VAL A 236 8.61 13.10 -26.31
C VAL A 236 7.13 13.21 -26.67
N LYS A 237 6.46 14.33 -26.33
CA LYS A 237 5.07 14.61 -26.72
C LYS A 237 4.83 14.60 -28.23
N GLU A 238 5.86 14.81 -29.04
CA GLU A 238 5.76 14.75 -30.51
C GLU A 238 5.74 13.32 -31.09
N ILE A 239 6.07 12.30 -30.29
CA ILE A 239 6.21 10.90 -30.75
C ILE A 239 5.36 9.89 -29.95
N ALA A 240 5.07 10.18 -28.68
CA ALA A 240 4.20 9.39 -27.83
C ALA A 240 2.71 9.58 -28.20
N SER A 241 1.89 8.53 -28.06
CA SER A 241 0.42 8.63 -28.22
C SER A 241 -0.24 9.30 -27.01
N ALA A 242 0.35 9.14 -25.82
CA ALA A 242 -0.02 9.84 -24.60
C ALA A 242 1.21 10.03 -23.69
N ILE A 243 1.28 11.17 -23.00
CA ILE A 243 2.33 11.47 -22.01
C ILE A 243 1.76 12.24 -20.82
N THR A 244 2.14 11.85 -19.61
CA THR A 244 1.75 12.57 -18.38
C THR A 244 2.63 13.82 -18.17
N PRO A 245 2.06 15.01 -17.89
CA PRO A 245 2.85 16.20 -17.62
C PRO A 245 3.46 16.19 -16.20
N VAL A 246 4.58 16.88 -16.03
CA VAL A 246 5.16 17.15 -14.70
C VAL A 246 5.46 18.65 -14.56
N PRO A 247 4.88 19.34 -13.55
CA PRO A 247 3.84 18.87 -12.62
C PRO A 247 2.48 18.65 -13.31
N GLY A 248 1.53 18.02 -12.60
CA GLY A 248 0.13 17.91 -13.04
C GLY A 248 -0.31 16.52 -13.55
N GLY A 249 0.59 15.56 -13.68
CA GLY A 249 0.32 14.18 -14.09
C GLY A 249 0.17 13.23 -12.91
N VAL A 250 1.21 12.44 -12.62
CA VAL A 250 1.16 11.39 -11.59
C VAL A 250 1.14 11.97 -10.16
N GLY A 251 1.93 13.01 -9.88
CA GLY A 251 2.08 13.57 -8.53
C GLY A 251 0.78 13.96 -7.81
N PRO A 252 -0.20 14.64 -8.46
CA PRO A 252 -1.50 14.92 -7.85
C PRO A 252 -2.30 13.67 -7.48
N MET A 253 -2.15 12.56 -8.21
CA MET A 253 -2.79 11.30 -7.82
C MET A 253 -2.24 10.79 -6.49
N THR A 254 -0.94 10.94 -6.23
CA THR A 254 -0.29 10.51 -4.97
C THR A 254 -0.76 11.30 -3.73
N ILE A 255 -1.50 12.40 -3.90
CA ILE A 255 -2.08 13.22 -2.81
C ILE A 255 -3.63 13.15 -2.83
N ALA A 256 -4.21 12.46 -3.83
CA ALA A 256 -5.64 12.20 -3.95
C ALA A 256 -6.05 10.83 -3.36
N TYR A 257 -5.17 10.25 -2.54
CA TYR A 257 -5.37 9.09 -1.68
C TYR A 257 -4.92 9.48 -0.26
#